data_AF-A0A242CDB2-F1
#
_entry.id   AF-A0A242CDB2-F1
#
_cell.length_a   1.000
_cell.length_b   1.000
_cell.length_c   1.000
_cell.angle_alpha   90.00
_cell.angle_beta   90.00
_cell.angle_gamma   90.00
#
_symmetry.space_group_name_H-M   'P 1'
#
loop_
_entity.id
_entity.type
_entity.pdbx_description
1 polymer ?
#
loop_
_entity_poly.entity_id
_entity_poly.type
_entity_poly.pdbx_seq_one_letter_code
_entity_poly.pdbx_strand_id
1 'polypeptide(L)'
;MKEPIFQCVLLSPKSELDFLSEHLPNCQLTRSNPYTLDIIPAGGSKIVGIQACAEYFEFTLDEVMAFGDSWNDVEMLHGVGIGVAMGNAEDEVKQISDYVTKTNEEDGIYHALKHYDVIP
;
A
#
# COMPACT_ATOMS: atom_id res chain seq x y z
N MET A 1 -23.21 -18.08 3.55
CA MET A 1 -23.25 -16.80 2.77
C MET A 1 -23.31 -17.14 1.30
N LYS A 2 -23.97 -16.33 0.47
CA LYS A 2 -24.11 -16.57 -0.98
C LYS A 2 -23.18 -15.71 -1.84
N GLU A 3 -22.51 -14.73 -1.25
CA GLU A 3 -21.64 -13.79 -1.95
C GLU A 3 -20.18 -14.04 -1.56
N PRO A 4 -19.23 -13.79 -2.49
CA PRO A 4 -17.80 -13.87 -2.19
C PRO A 4 -17.41 -12.81 -1.16
N ILE A 5 -16.50 -13.18 -0.25
CA ILE A 5 -15.87 -12.24 0.69
C ILE A 5 -14.50 -11.88 0.14
N PHE A 6 -14.28 -10.59 -0.12
CA PHE A 6 -13.01 -10.08 -0.63
C PHE A 6 -12.08 -9.54 0.46
N GLN A 7 -12.64 -9.17 1.62
CA GLN A 7 -11.86 -8.69 2.75
C GLN A 7 -12.62 -8.91 4.06
N CYS A 8 -11.88 -9.32 5.08
CA CYS A 8 -12.30 -9.25 6.48
C CYS A 8 -11.32 -8.34 7.22
N VAL A 9 -11.83 -7.49 8.10
CA VAL A 9 -11.00 -6.69 9.02
C VAL A 9 -11.06 -7.33 10.39
N LEU A 10 -9.91 -7.70 10.93
CA LEU A 10 -9.77 -8.25 12.27
C LEU A 10 -9.08 -7.22 13.17
N LEU A 11 -9.68 -6.95 14.34
CA LEU A 11 -9.00 -6.22 15.40
C LEU A 11 -8.04 -7.19 16.09
N SER A 12 -6.74 -7.03 15.88
CA SER A 12 -5.72 -7.97 16.33
C SER A 12 -4.38 -7.27 16.53
N PRO A 13 -3.70 -7.47 17.68
CA PRO A 13 -2.36 -6.93 17.90
C PRO A 13 -1.32 -7.58 16.99
N LYS A 14 -0.18 -6.90 16.76
CA LYS A 14 0.93 -7.44 15.96
C LYS A 14 1.44 -8.81 16.44
N SER A 15 1.35 -9.10 17.73
CA SER A 15 1.80 -10.37 18.33
C SER A 15 1.05 -11.61 17.85
N GLU A 16 -0.13 -11.45 17.24
CA GLU A 16 -0.91 -12.58 16.71
C GLU A 16 -0.61 -12.88 15.23
N LEU A 17 0.24 -12.10 14.57
CA LEU A 17 0.47 -12.23 13.12
C LEU A 17 0.98 -13.62 12.73
N ASP A 18 1.94 -14.18 13.47
CA ASP A 18 2.51 -15.49 13.17
C ASP A 18 1.44 -16.59 13.30
N PHE A 19 0.70 -16.57 14.42
CA PHE A 19 -0.41 -17.50 14.64
C PHE A 19 -1.46 -17.42 13.52
N LEU A 20 -1.87 -16.21 13.13
CA LEU A 20 -2.86 -16.02 12.07
C LEU A 20 -2.33 -16.46 10.71
N SER A 21 -1.06 -16.21 10.40
CA SER A 21 -0.43 -16.62 9.15
C SER A 21 -0.37 -18.15 9.02
N GLU A 22 -0.09 -18.86 10.12
CA GLU A 22 -0.11 -20.33 10.16
C GLU A 22 -1.51 -20.91 9.94
N HIS A 23 -2.55 -20.24 10.46
CA HIS A 23 -3.92 -20.74 10.44
C HIS A 23 -4.77 -20.25 9.26
N LEU A 24 -4.29 -19.23 8.53
CA LEU A 24 -4.94 -18.68 7.34
C LEU A 24 -4.00 -18.75 6.11
N PRO A 25 -3.49 -19.94 5.74
CA PRO A 25 -2.45 -20.07 4.70
C PRO A 25 -2.92 -19.69 3.29
N ASN A 26 -4.23 -19.55 3.07
CA ASN A 26 -4.83 -19.14 1.80
C ASN A 26 -5.28 -17.67 1.81
N CYS A 27 -4.83 -16.90 2.80
CA CYS A 27 -5.09 -15.48 2.92
C CYS A 27 -3.78 -14.70 2.89
N GLN A 28 -3.81 -13.52 2.28
CA GLN A 28 -2.81 -12.49 2.50
C GLN A 28 -3.24 -11.66 3.71
N LEU A 29 -2.31 -11.47 4.64
CA LEU A 29 -2.51 -10.69 5.85
C LEU A 29 -1.73 -9.39 5.72
N THR A 30 -2.40 -8.24 5.87
CA THR A 30 -1.74 -6.93 5.76
C THR A 30 -2.24 -5.95 6.80
N ARG A 31 -1.42 -4.94 7.14
CA ARG A 31 -1.70 -4.00 8.22
C ARG A 31 -1.58 -2.56 7.74
N SER A 32 -2.62 -1.78 7.98
CA SER A 32 -2.61 -0.32 7.82
C SER A 32 -2.28 0.40 9.13
N ASN A 33 -2.41 -0.26 10.28
CA ASN A 33 -2.08 0.29 11.59
C ASN A 33 -1.75 -0.84 12.61
N PRO A 34 -1.28 -0.52 13.82
CA PRO A 34 -0.89 -1.52 14.83
C PRO A 34 -2.01 -2.40 15.40
N TYR A 35 -3.28 -2.03 15.20
CA TYR A 35 -4.43 -2.63 15.89
C TYR A 35 -5.35 -3.42 14.97
N THR A 36 -5.24 -3.23 13.65
CA THR A 36 -6.08 -3.92 12.66
C THR A 36 -5.24 -4.76 11.72
N LEU A 37 -5.84 -5.85 11.26
CA LEU A 37 -5.31 -6.74 10.24
C LEU A 37 -6.39 -6.90 9.16
N ASP A 38 -6.03 -6.57 7.93
CA ASP A 38 -6.81 -6.87 6.74
C ASP A 38 -6.46 -8.28 6.27
N ILE A 39 -7.50 -9.12 6.15
CA ILE A 39 -7.42 -10.49 5.66
C ILE A 39 -8.07 -10.49 4.28
N ILE A 40 -7.26 -10.70 3.25
CA ILE A 40 -7.70 -10.76 1.84
C ILE A 40 -7.31 -12.10 1.24
N PRO A 41 -7.89 -12.52 0.09
CA PRO A 41 -7.45 -13.73 -0.60
C PRO A 41 -5.94 -13.75 -0.88
N ALA A 42 -5.31 -14.92 -0.78
CA ALA A 42 -3.89 -15.07 -1.11
C ALA A 42 -3.58 -14.55 -2.53
N GLY A 43 -2.45 -13.86 -2.66
CA GLY A 43 -2.03 -13.22 -3.91
C GLY A 43 -2.72 -11.89 -4.20
N GLY A 44 -3.63 -11.41 -3.35
CA GLY A 44 -4.18 -10.07 -3.45
C GLY A 44 -3.29 -9.04 -2.75
N SER A 45 -3.12 -7.87 -3.36
CA SER A 45 -2.47 -6.69 -2.74
C SER A 45 -2.75 -5.42 -3.53
N LYS A 46 -2.29 -4.27 -3.04
CA LYS A 46 -2.44 -2.98 -3.75
C LYS A 46 -1.73 -2.96 -5.11
N ILE A 47 -0.53 -3.54 -5.20
CA ILE A 47 0.22 -3.57 -6.47
C ILE A 47 -0.49 -4.43 -7.52
N VAL A 48 -1.15 -5.52 -7.13
CA VAL A 48 -1.94 -6.35 -8.06
C VAL A 48 -3.10 -5.56 -8.65
N GLY A 49 -3.77 -4.73 -7.84
CA GLY A 49 -4.78 -3.80 -8.33
C GLY A 49 -4.23 -2.78 -9.32
N ILE A 50 -3.05 -2.21 -9.04
CA ILE A 50 -2.38 -1.27 -9.93
C ILE A 50 -1.97 -1.92 -11.24
N GLN A 51 -1.43 -3.14 -11.20
CA GLN A 51 -1.09 -3.91 -12.40
C GLN A 51 -2.32 -4.12 -13.30
N ALA A 52 -3.46 -4.48 -12.72
CA ALA A 52 -4.71 -4.63 -13.47
C ALA A 52 -5.19 -3.30 -14.07
N CYS A 53 -5.06 -2.18 -13.34
CA CYS A 53 -5.36 -0.85 -13.87
C CYS A 53 -4.41 -0.45 -15.01
N ALA A 54 -3.10 -0.69 -14.84
CA ALA A 54 -2.08 -0.38 -15.83
C ALA A 54 -2.31 -1.16 -17.12
N GLU A 55 -2.63 -2.46 -17.04
CA GLU A 55 -3.02 -3.29 -18.18
C GLU A 55 -4.26 -2.74 -18.89
N TYR A 56 -5.30 -2.36 -18.14
CA TYR A 56 -6.54 -1.83 -18.69
C TYR A 56 -6.35 -0.51 -19.45
N PHE A 57 -5.49 0.38 -18.93
CA PHE A 57 -5.23 1.69 -19.53
C PHE A 57 -4.01 1.71 -20.47
N GLU A 58 -3.38 0.57 -20.72
CA GLU A 58 -2.21 0.42 -21.59
C GLU A 58 -0.98 1.24 -21.14
N PHE A 59 -0.77 1.35 -19.82
CA PHE A 59 0.44 1.94 -19.23
C PHE A 59 1.31 0.86 -18.59
N THR A 60 2.60 1.13 -18.47
CA THR A 60 3.56 0.31 -17.72
C THR A 60 3.66 0.78 -16.27
N LEU A 61 4.14 -0.09 -15.37
CA LEU A 61 4.33 0.30 -13.96
C LEU A 61 5.35 1.43 -13.80
N ASP A 62 6.32 1.54 -14.71
CA ASP A 62 7.31 2.63 -14.75
C ASP A 62 6.67 4.00 -15.02
N GLU A 63 5.44 4.03 -15.55
CA GLU A 63 4.64 5.25 -15.78
C GLU A 63 3.69 5.56 -14.60
N VAL A 64 3.74 4.77 -13.53
CA VAL A 64 2.87 4.93 -12.36
C VAL A 64 3.62 5.63 -11.22
N MET A 65 2.97 6.64 -10.66
CA MET A 65 3.34 7.22 -9.37
C MET A 65 2.34 6.76 -8.30
N ALA A 66 2.84 6.27 -7.17
CA ALA A 66 2.01 5.86 -6.04
C ALA A 66 2.40 6.61 -4.76
N PHE A 67 1.41 6.85 -3.90
CA PHE A 67 1.55 7.52 -2.61
C PHE A 67 1.10 6.59 -1.49
N GLY A 68 1.84 6.55 -0.39
CA GLY A 68 1.51 5.68 0.73
C GLY A 68 2.15 6.09 2.04
N ASP A 69 1.68 5.50 3.13
CA ASP A 69 2.10 5.87 4.47
C ASP A 69 2.21 4.69 5.46
N SER A 70 1.67 3.53 5.12
CA SER A 70 1.55 2.39 6.03
C SER A 70 2.15 1.09 5.46
N TRP A 71 2.27 0.06 6.29
CA TRP A 71 2.91 -1.21 5.89
C TRP A 71 2.25 -1.86 4.67
N ASN A 72 0.94 -1.68 4.48
CA ASN A 72 0.24 -2.24 3.32
C ASN A 72 0.56 -1.51 1.99
N ASP A 73 1.28 -0.39 2.03
CA ASP A 73 1.73 0.37 0.86
C ASP A 73 3.10 -0.09 0.34
N VAL A 74 3.90 -0.79 1.15
CA VAL A 74 5.31 -1.12 0.85
C VAL A 74 5.48 -1.79 -0.52
N GLU A 75 4.68 -2.82 -0.80
CA GLU A 75 4.77 -3.56 -2.07
C GLU A 75 4.41 -2.68 -3.28
N MET A 76 3.42 -1.79 -3.11
CA MET A 76 3.01 -0.86 -4.15
C MET A 76 4.07 0.21 -4.40
N LEU A 77 4.61 0.83 -3.35
CA LEU A 77 5.58 1.91 -3.48
C LEU A 77 6.89 1.43 -4.10
N HIS A 78 7.32 0.20 -3.79
CA HIS A 78 8.49 -0.41 -4.42
C HIS A 78 8.22 -0.92 -5.84
N GLY A 79 6.98 -1.25 -6.17
CA GLY A 79 6.59 -1.91 -7.42
C GLY A 79 6.23 -0.99 -8.57
N VAL A 80 6.22 0.33 -8.38
CA VAL A 80 5.87 1.33 -9.40
C VAL A 80 7.08 2.20 -9.76
N GLY A 81 6.99 2.96 -10.84
CA GLY A 81 8.07 3.82 -11.32
C GLY A 81 8.45 4.93 -10.35
N ILE A 82 7.49 5.49 -9.61
CA ILE A 82 7.76 6.47 -8.56
C ILE A 82 6.92 6.18 -7.30
N GLY A 83 7.57 5.66 -6.26
CA GLY A 83 6.99 5.47 -4.93
C GLY A 83 7.25 6.67 -4.02
N VAL A 84 6.18 7.30 -3.52
CA VAL A 84 6.27 8.44 -2.60
C VAL A 84 5.71 8.08 -1.22
N ALA A 85 6.54 8.17 -0.19
CA ALA A 85 6.11 8.09 1.21
C ALA A 85 5.63 9.46 1.70
N MET A 86 4.51 9.48 2.42
CA MET A 86 4.03 10.68 3.12
C MET A 86 4.94 11.00 4.32
N GLY A 87 5.00 12.27 4.73
CA GLY A 87 5.84 12.69 5.87
C GLY A 87 5.42 12.04 7.20
N ASN A 88 4.15 11.67 7.33
CA ASN A 88 3.58 10.93 8.46
C ASN A 88 3.70 9.40 8.32
N ALA A 89 4.38 8.90 7.29
CA ALA A 89 4.55 7.48 7.06
C ALA A 89 5.43 6.80 8.11
N GLU A 90 5.24 5.49 8.26
CA GLU A 90 6.13 4.62 9.04
C GLU A 90 7.57 4.66 8.48
N ASP A 91 8.57 4.51 9.34
CA ASP A 91 9.99 4.66 8.95
C ASP A 91 10.40 3.65 7.86
N GLU A 92 9.90 2.41 7.94
CA GLU A 92 10.14 1.37 6.94
C GLU A 92 9.56 1.75 5.57
N VAL A 93 8.41 2.42 5.54
CA VAL A 93 7.76 2.91 4.32
C VAL A 93 8.56 4.05 3.70
N LYS A 94 9.11 4.94 4.52
CA LYS A 94 9.99 6.03 4.07
C LYS A 94 11.29 5.51 3.47
N GLN A 95 11.88 4.47 4.06
CA GLN A 95 13.17 3.92 3.63
C GLN A 95 13.13 3.23 2.25
N ILE A 96 11.98 2.67 1.87
CA ILE A 96 11.81 1.94 0.61
C ILE A 96 11.27 2.82 -0.54
N SER A 97 10.88 4.07 -0.26
CA SER A 97 10.30 4.99 -1.24
C SER A 97 11.36 5.84 -1.93
N ASP A 98 11.11 6.23 -3.17
CA ASP A 98 12.00 7.09 -3.97
C ASP A 98 12.06 8.52 -3.42
N TYR A 99 10.96 8.97 -2.81
CA TYR A 99 10.85 10.30 -2.23
C TYR A 99 9.96 10.29 -0.98
N VAL A 100 10.36 11.08 0.02
CA VAL A 100 9.56 11.36 1.21
C VAL A 100 9.05 12.79 1.10
N THR A 101 7.74 12.96 0.97
CA THR A 101 7.09 14.27 0.91
C THR A 101 6.68 14.77 2.30
N LYS A 102 6.01 15.92 2.36
CA LYS A 102 5.44 16.44 3.62
C LYS A 102 4.32 15.55 4.14
N THR A 103 3.83 15.83 5.34
CA THR A 103 2.71 15.08 5.92
C THR A 103 1.42 15.31 5.12
N ASN A 104 0.42 14.46 5.37
CA ASN A 104 -0.94 14.67 4.86
C ASN A 104 -1.57 16.00 5.34
N GLU A 105 -1.15 16.54 6.49
CA GLU A 105 -1.63 17.83 7.04
C GLU A 105 -0.90 19.04 6.44
N GLU A 106 0.15 18.82 5.66
CA GLU A 106 1.01 19.86 5.10
C GLU A 106 1.04 19.80 3.56
N ASP A 107 -0.07 19.38 2.93
CA ASP A 107 -0.21 19.27 1.48
C ASP A 107 0.86 18.38 0.81
N GLY A 108 1.23 17.27 1.46
CA GLY A 108 2.30 16.37 0.99
C GLY A 108 2.14 15.88 -0.45
N ILE A 109 0.93 15.54 -0.88
CA ILE A 109 0.67 15.13 -2.27
C ILE A 109 0.98 16.27 -3.23
N TYR A 110 0.51 17.49 -2.95
CA TYR A 110 0.78 18.67 -3.78
C TYR A 110 2.29 18.93 -3.90
N HIS A 111 3.01 18.88 -2.79
CA HIS A 111 4.45 19.11 -2.78
C HIS A 111 5.24 18.07 -3.59
N ALA A 112 4.83 16.81 -3.56
CA ALA A 112 5.45 15.77 -4.37
C ALA A 112 5.12 15.92 -5.86
N LEU A 113 3.86 16.19 -6.20
CA LEU A 113 3.47 16.41 -7.60
C LEU A 113 4.19 17.63 -8.20
N LYS A 114 4.41 18.69 -7.40
CA LYS A 114 5.29 19.83 -7.76
C LYS A 114 6.75 19.43 -7.91
N HIS A 115 7.28 18.61 -7.00
CA HIS A 115 8.68 18.17 -7.04
C HIS A 115 9.02 17.41 -8.33
N TYR A 116 8.08 16.59 -8.81
CA TYR A 116 8.22 15.80 -10.04
C TYR A 116 7.63 16.48 -11.28
N ASP A 117 7.28 17.77 -11.21
CA ASP A 117 6.71 18.55 -12.32
C ASP A 117 5.44 17.92 -12.97
N VAL A 118 4.68 17.13 -12.20
CA VAL A 118 3.40 16.56 -12.65
C VAL A 118 2.32 17.65 -12.75
N ILE A 119 2.43 18.68 -11.91
CA ILE A 119 1.54 19.85 -11.90
C ILE A 119 2.37 21.15 -11.89
N PRO A 120 1.84 22.26 -12.46
CA PRO A 120 2.53 23.54 -12.52
C PRO A 120 2.67 24.23 -11.17
#